data_AF-A0A966KT06-F1
#
_entry.id   AF-A0A966KT06-F1
#
_cell.length_a   1.000
_cell.length_b   1.000
_cell.length_c   1.000
_cell.angle_alpha   90.00
_cell.angle_beta   90.00
_cell.angle_gamma   90.00
#
_symmetry.space_group_name_H-M   'P 1'
#
loop_
_entity.id
_entity.type
_entity.pdbx_description
1 polymer ?
#
loop_
_entity_poly.entity_id
_entity_poly.type
_entity_poly.pdbx_seq_one_letter_code
_entity_poly.pdbx_strand_id
1 'polypeptide(L)' 'HVLAAIGVDPELAKGSLRLSLGWTTTEDQIDHALAVIPAAVAQLRRFSIGS' A
#
# COMPACT_ATOMS: atom_id res chain seq x y z
N HIS A 1 -6.78 6.75 -15.82
CA HIS A 1 -6.47 5.85 -14.68
C HIS A 1 -6.87 6.60 -13.41
N VAL A 2 -7.84 6.10 -12.63
CA VAL A 2 -8.58 6.87 -11.59
C VAL A 2 -7.70 7.63 -10.59
N LEU A 3 -6.51 7.11 -10.28
CA LEU A 3 -5.53 7.75 -9.40
C LEU A 3 -4.96 9.09 -9.94
N ALA A 4 -4.83 9.24 -11.26
CA ALA A 4 -4.41 10.50 -11.88
C ALA A 4 -5.53 11.57 -11.89
N ALA A 5 -6.79 11.15 -11.75
CA ALA A 5 -7.94 12.06 -11.79
C ALA A 5 -8.21 12.79 -10.47
N ILE A 6 -7.57 12.36 -9.37
CA ILE A 6 -7.71 12.95 -8.02
C ILE A 6 -6.47 13.74 -7.58
N GLY A 7 -5.56 14.07 -8.51
CA GLY A 7 -4.42 14.95 -8.24
C GLY A 7 -3.31 14.35 -7.38
N VAL A 8 -3.25 13.01 -7.27
CA VAL A 8 -2.13 12.33 -6.59
C VAL A 8 -0.91 12.36 -7.51
N ASP A 9 0.23 12.81 -6.96
CA ASP A 9 1.51 12.88 -7.66
C ASP A 9 1.83 11.56 -8.39
N PRO A 10 2.21 11.59 -9.68
CA PRO A 10 2.53 10.39 -10.45
C PRO A 10 3.63 9.51 -9.81
N GLU A 11 4.55 10.09 -9.04
CA GLU A 11 5.56 9.34 -8.30
C GLU A 11 4.95 8.58 -7.10
N LEU A 12 3.92 9.13 -6.45
CA LEU A 12 3.12 8.42 -5.44
C LEU A 12 2.22 7.36 -6.08
N ALA A 13 1.76 7.58 -7.32
CA ALA A 13 0.95 6.61 -8.05
C ALA A 13 1.71 5.31 -8.34
N LYS A 14 3.02 5.38 -8.61
CA LYS A 14 3.86 4.19 -8.84
C LYS A 14 3.98 3.27 -7.62
N GLY A 15 3.90 3.84 -6.40
CA GLY A 15 3.94 3.10 -5.14
C GLY A 15 2.57 2.87 -4.50
N SER A 16 1.48 3.17 -5.20
CA SER A 16 0.14 3.12 -4.61
C SER A 16 -0.39 1.69 -4.51
N LEU A 17 -0.82 1.31 -3.30
CA LEU A 17 -1.50 0.05 -3.02
C LEU A 17 -2.93 0.36 -2.58
N ARG A 18 -3.92 -0.21 -3.27
CA ARG A 18 -5.33 -0.13 -2.87
C ARG A 18 -5.76 -1.48 -2.30
N LEU A 19 -6.17 -1.49 -1.03
CA LEU A 19 -6.81 -2.64 -0.41
C LEU A 19 -8.33 -2.42 -0.43
N SER A 20 -9.08 -3.44 -0.82
CA SER A 20 -10.54 -3.41 -0.78
C SER A 20 -11.00 -4.32 0.36
N LEU A 21 -11.80 -3.78 1.28
CA LEU A 21 -12.37 -4.51 2.40
C LEU A 21 -13.88 -4.71 2.17
N GLY A 22 -14.36 -5.94 2.36
CA GLY A 22 -15.77 -6.31 2.22
C GLY A 22 -16.44 -6.62 3.55
N TRP A 23 -17.73 -6.98 3.52
CA TRP A 23 -18.53 -7.29 4.71
C TRP A 23 -18.05 -8.52 5.51
N THR A 24 -17.21 -9.37 4.92
CA THR A 24 -16.59 -10.52 5.59
C THR A 24 -15.21 -10.21 6.16
N THR A 25 -14.74 -8.96 6.05
CA THR A 25 -13.43 -8.58 6.60
C THR A 25 -13.52 -8.61 8.11
N THR A 26 -12.61 -9.35 8.74
CA THR A 26 -12.53 -9.45 10.21
C THR A 26 -11.46 -8.52 10.78
N GLU A 27 -11.57 -8.21 12.07
CA GLU A 27 -10.53 -7.44 12.79
C GLU A 27 -9.17 -8.13 12.71
N ASP A 28 -9.11 -9.46 12.84
CA ASP A 28 -7.88 -10.24 12.71
C ASP A 28 -7.16 -10.01 11.35
N GLN A 29 -7.93 -9.86 10.27
CA GLN A 29 -7.37 -9.57 8.95
C GLN A 29 -6.80 -8.16 8.86
N ILE A 30 -7.39 -7.20 9.57
CA ILE A 30 -6.87 -5.84 9.68
C ILE A 30 -5.58 -5.85 10.51
N ASP A 31 -5.57 -6.51 11.66
CA ASP A 31 -4.39 -6.60 12.52
C ASP A 31 -3.23 -7.29 11.81
N HIS A 32 -3.52 -8.35 11.05
CA HIS A 32 -2.52 -9.01 10.22
C HIS A 32 -1.97 -8.08 9.13
N ALA A 33 -2.84 -7.33 8.45
CA ALA A 33 -2.42 -6.35 7.44
C ALA A 33 -1.54 -5.25 8.05
N LEU A 34 -1.91 -4.73 9.23
CA LEU A 34 -1.13 -3.74 9.98
C LEU A 34 0.24 -4.28 10.42
N ALA A 35 0.35 -5.57 10.72
CA ALA A 35 1.62 -6.19 11.07
C ALA A 35 2.56 -6.38 9.86
N VAL A 36 2.02 -6.79 8.71
CA VAL A 36 2.85 -7.22 7.56
C VAL A 36 3.16 -6.10 6.57
N ILE A 37 2.18 -5.24 6.26
CA ILE A 37 2.33 -4.24 5.20
C ILE A 37 3.45 -3.23 5.49
N PRO A 38 3.59 -2.67 6.71
CA PRO A 38 4.69 -1.74 7.00
C PRO A 38 6.07 -2.39 6.83
N ALA A 39 6.22 -3.65 7.24
CA ALA A 39 7.48 -4.39 7.09
C ALA A 39 7.83 -4.62 5.62
N ALA A 40 6.85 -5.01 4.79
CA ALA A 40 7.04 -5.16 3.35
C ALA A 40 7.42 -3.84 2.68
N VAL A 41 6.78 -2.73 3.04
CA VAL A 41 7.12 -1.39 2.53
C VAL A 41 8.54 -0.98 2.94
N ALA A 42 8.95 -1.23 4.19
CA ALA A 42 10.30 -0.93 4.65
C ALA A 42 11.36 -1.70 3.86
N GLN A 43 11.11 -2.98 3.58
CA GLN A 43 11.98 -3.80 2.75
C GLN A 43 12.10 -3.26 1.33
N LEU A 44 10.98 -2.95 0.67
CA LEU A 44 10.96 -2.39 -0.69
C LEU A 44 11.70 -1.04 -0.77
N ARG A 45 11.53 -0.18 0.24
CA ARG A 45 12.26 1.09 0.33
C ARG A 45 13.76 0.86 0.40
N ARG A 46 14.24 -0.11 1.19
CA ARG A 46 15.67 -0.42 1.30
C ARG A 46 16.31 -0.76 -0.05
N PHE A 47 15.58 -1.41 -0.94
CA PHE A 47 16.06 -1.74 -2.29
C PHE A 47 15.95 -0.57 -3.28
N SER A 48 14.92 0.27 -3.15
CA SER A 48 14.71 1.41 -4.04
C SER A 48 15.70 2.56 -3.86
N ILE A 49 16.34 2.69 -2.69
CA ILE A 49 17.32 3.77 -2.43
C ILE A 49 18.74 3.38 -2.91
N GLY A 50 18.91 2.18 -3.47
CA GLY A 50 20.20 1.63 -3.92
C GLY A 50 20.34 1.47 -5.44
N SER A 51 19.48 2.08 -6.26
CA SER A 51 19.51 1.97 -7.72
C SER A 51 19.59 3.32 -8.43
#